data_AF-A0AAU7ULI8-F1
#
_entry.id   AF-A0AAU7ULI8-F1
#
_cell.length_a   1.000
_cell.length_b   1.000
_cell.length_c   1.000
_cell.angle_alpha   90.00
_cell.angle_beta   90.00
_cell.angle_gamma   90.00
#
_symmetry.space_group_name_H-M   'P 1'
#
loop_
_entity.id
_entity.type
_entity.pdbx_description
1 polymer ?
#
loop_
_entity_poly.entity_id
_entity_poly.type
_entity_poly.pdbx_seq_one_letter_code
_entity_poly.pdbx_strand_id
1 'polypeptide(L)'
;MNIVARSFSTPFVIMCTLALLATLAVTPASAGEDDIVDQAGVKELHDALQDARDHGDPIDGDISEEALIKEIESQESGLKVQGGDGCSTPKASKALTKKYDNIFLSVCNKHDACYAPYSNTNRKDCDNQFGKDMNTICMKTPIGEQSQCLRMATIYKAGVRAGGKSSYKGKGKNN
;
A
#
# COMPACT_ATOMS: atom_id res chain seq x y z
N MET A 1 -1.72 -88.64 12.21
CA MET A 1 -1.02 -87.34 12.10
C MET A 1 -1.79 -86.32 12.93
N ASN A 2 -1.26 -85.52 13.82
CA ASN A 2 -0.02 -85.49 14.61
C ASN A 2 -0.27 -84.37 15.64
N ILE A 3 0.10 -84.60 16.91
CA ILE A 3 0.79 -83.66 17.82
C ILE A 3 -0.03 -82.41 18.26
N VAL A 4 -0.59 -82.31 19.48
CA VAL A 4 -0.01 -82.14 20.85
C VAL A 4 0.30 -80.68 21.23
N ALA A 5 -0.20 -80.31 22.43
CA ALA A 5 0.30 -79.29 23.40
C ALA A 5 0.16 -77.79 23.05
N ARG A 6 0.11 -76.82 23.97
CA ARG A 6 -0.07 -76.67 25.44
C ARG A 6 -0.14 -75.14 25.70
N SER A 7 -0.61 -74.79 26.90
CA SER A 7 -0.18 -73.64 27.73
C SER A 7 -0.63 -72.20 27.45
N PHE A 8 -1.32 -71.67 28.49
CA PHE A 8 -1.17 -70.38 29.19
C PHE A 8 -0.42 -69.21 28.50
N SER A 9 -1.07 -68.03 28.49
CA SER A 9 -0.50 -66.75 28.97
C SER A 9 -1.54 -65.62 28.92
N THR A 10 -1.88 -65.03 30.07
CA THR A 10 -2.10 -63.56 30.24
C THR A 10 -0.82 -62.82 29.84
N PRO A 11 -0.80 -61.53 29.42
CA PRO A 11 -1.63 -60.40 29.91
C PRO A 11 -2.01 -59.37 28.81
N PHE A 12 -2.68 -58.27 29.16
CA PHE A 12 -2.18 -56.89 28.93
C PHE A 12 -3.24 -55.85 29.31
N VAL A 13 -2.89 -55.05 30.30
CA VAL A 13 -3.53 -53.78 30.65
C VAL A 13 -3.23 -52.79 29.53
N ILE A 14 -4.26 -52.18 28.94
CA ILE A 14 -4.09 -51.00 28.08
C ILE A 14 -4.74 -49.82 28.80
N MET A 15 -3.87 -48.97 29.34
CA MET A 15 -4.19 -47.62 29.79
C MET A 15 -4.81 -46.82 28.63
N CYS A 16 -6.05 -46.36 28.79
CA CYS A 16 -6.60 -45.29 27.97
C CYS A 16 -6.07 -43.95 28.49
N THR A 17 -4.96 -43.48 27.94
CA THR A 17 -4.52 -42.09 28.08
C THR A 17 -5.43 -41.20 27.24
N LEU A 18 -6.33 -40.44 27.89
CA LEU A 18 -7.02 -39.31 27.27
C LEU A 18 -6.01 -38.16 27.11
N ALA A 19 -5.40 -38.04 25.94
CA ALA A 19 -4.72 -36.81 25.53
C ALA A 19 -5.76 -35.91 24.85
N LEU A 20 -6.30 -34.94 25.58
CA LEU A 20 -7.12 -33.87 25.02
C LEU A 20 -6.17 -32.94 24.26
N LEU A 21 -6.00 -33.17 22.96
CA LEU A 21 -5.31 -32.27 22.05
C LEU A 21 -6.14 -30.98 21.93
N ALA A 22 -5.69 -29.93 22.62
CA ALA A 22 -6.09 -28.57 22.31
C ALA A 22 -5.55 -28.24 20.92
N THR A 23 -6.38 -28.44 19.88
CA THR A 23 -6.10 -27.92 18.55
C THR A 23 -6.16 -26.40 18.64
N LEU A 24 -4.99 -25.76 18.75
CA LEU A 24 -4.85 -24.38 18.33
C LEU A 24 -5.20 -24.38 16.84
N ALA A 25 -6.42 -23.95 16.53
CA ALA A 25 -6.78 -23.57 15.18
C ALA A 25 -5.92 -22.34 14.83
N VAL A 26 -4.71 -22.58 14.33
CA VAL A 26 -3.98 -21.61 13.55
C VAL A 26 -4.81 -21.44 12.29
N THR A 27 -5.68 -20.44 12.27
CA THR A 27 -6.28 -19.97 11.03
C THR A 27 -5.11 -19.61 10.11
N PRO A 28 -4.95 -20.25 8.95
CA PRO A 28 -3.97 -19.77 7.99
C PRO A 28 -4.37 -18.34 7.63
N ALA A 29 -3.45 -17.39 7.82
CA ALA A 29 -3.59 -16.05 7.28
C ALA A 29 -3.92 -16.22 5.79
N SER A 30 -5.09 -15.74 5.39
CA SER A 30 -5.59 -15.83 4.01
C SER A 30 -4.62 -15.07 3.10
N ALA A 31 -3.68 -15.81 2.51
CA ALA A 31 -2.96 -15.37 1.33
C ALA A 31 -3.92 -15.56 0.15
N GLY A 32 -4.61 -14.49 -0.26
CA GLY A 32 -5.48 -14.57 -1.44
C GLY A 32 -6.59 -13.53 -1.61
N GLU A 33 -6.52 -12.35 -0.99
CA GLU A 33 -7.39 -11.23 -1.37
C GLU A 33 -6.58 -10.24 -2.20
N ASP A 34 -7.14 -9.78 -3.32
CA ASP A 34 -6.57 -8.73 -4.17
C ASP A 34 -6.41 -7.46 -3.32
N ASP A 35 -5.30 -7.37 -2.58
CA ASP A 35 -5.07 -6.25 -1.67
C ASP A 35 -4.96 -4.99 -2.52
N ILE A 36 -5.97 -4.13 -2.45
CA ILE A 36 -6.08 -2.87 -3.17
C ILE A 36 -4.98 -1.91 -2.70
N VAL A 37 -4.48 -2.14 -1.47
CA VAL A 37 -3.47 -1.35 -0.80
C VAL A 37 -2.09 -1.97 -1.01
N ASP A 38 -1.11 -1.12 -1.33
CA ASP A 38 0.30 -1.49 -1.31
C ASP A 38 0.89 -1.15 0.06
N GLN A 39 1.08 -2.15 0.93
CA GLN A 39 1.61 -1.97 2.28
C GLN A 39 2.98 -1.27 2.30
N ALA A 40 3.86 -1.57 1.33
CA ALA A 40 5.14 -0.87 1.22
C ALA A 40 4.92 0.60 0.82
N GLY A 41 3.94 0.86 -0.06
CA GLY A 41 3.50 2.21 -0.40
C GLY A 41 2.90 2.97 0.78
N VAL A 42 2.12 2.32 1.66
CA VAL A 42 1.58 2.92 2.88
C VAL A 42 2.70 3.34 3.82
N LYS A 43 3.70 2.48 4.02
CA LYS A 43 4.87 2.82 4.81
C LYS A 43 5.62 4.02 4.21
N GLU A 44 5.87 4.03 2.90
CA GLU A 44 6.47 5.18 2.21
C GLU A 44 5.66 6.46 2.43
N LEU A 45 4.32 6.35 2.45
CA LEU A 45 3.44 7.48 2.66
C LEU A 45 3.47 7.98 4.11
N HIS A 46 3.46 7.08 5.09
CA HIS A 46 3.64 7.41 6.50
C HIS A 46 4.95 8.16 6.72
N ASP A 47 6.06 7.61 6.24
CA ASP A 47 7.39 8.21 6.37
C ASP A 47 7.43 9.62 5.74
N ALA A 48 6.81 9.81 4.57
CA ALA A 48 6.76 11.09 3.88
C ALA A 48 5.90 12.15 4.61
N LEU A 49 4.76 11.73 5.18
CA LEU A 49 3.89 12.61 5.96
C LEU A 49 4.56 13.00 7.29
N GLN A 50 5.25 12.06 7.93
CA GLN A 50 6.01 12.32 9.15
C GLN A 50 7.18 13.27 8.89
N ASP A 51 7.95 13.08 7.81
CA ASP A 51 9.02 14.00 7.42
C ASP A 51 8.51 15.43 7.18
N ALA A 52 7.38 15.58 6.46
CA ALA A 52 6.77 16.89 6.26
C ALA A 52 6.35 17.55 7.58
N ARG A 53 5.72 16.77 8.48
CA ARG A 53 5.34 17.23 9.82
C ARG A 53 6.55 17.68 10.64
N ASP A 54 7.64 16.92 10.61
CA ASP A 54 8.88 17.23 11.33
C ASP A 54 9.56 18.51 10.82
N HIS A 55 9.33 18.87 9.56
CA HIS A 55 9.76 20.13 8.95
C HIS A 55 8.77 21.29 9.14
N GLY A 56 7.73 21.12 9.95
CA GLY A 56 6.74 22.14 10.27
C GLY A 56 5.69 22.38 9.19
N ASP A 57 5.56 21.46 8.22
CA ASP A 57 4.46 21.53 7.26
C ASP A 57 3.12 21.15 7.94
N PRO A 58 2.00 21.79 7.55
CA PRO A 58 0.69 21.52 8.13
C PRO A 58 0.16 20.15 7.68
N ILE A 59 0.46 19.12 8.47
CA ILE A 59 -0.04 17.75 8.31
C ILE A 59 -1.03 17.46 9.44
N ASP A 60 -2.31 17.42 9.10
CA ASP A 60 -3.41 17.27 10.05
C ASP A 60 -3.84 15.81 10.21
N GLY A 61 -4.39 15.50 11.39
CA GLY A 61 -5.00 14.20 11.66
C GLY A 61 -4.02 13.07 11.97
N ASP A 62 -4.60 11.87 12.05
CA ASP A 62 -3.87 10.62 12.30
C ASP A 62 -3.21 10.14 11.01
N ILE A 63 -1.90 9.92 11.05
CA ILE A 63 -1.08 9.45 9.93
C ILE A 63 -0.51 8.04 10.19
N SER A 64 -0.98 7.34 11.22
CA SER A 64 -0.64 5.94 11.44
C SER A 64 -0.92 5.11 10.18
N GLU A 65 -0.13 4.06 9.96
CA GLU A 65 -0.29 3.18 8.79
C GLU A 65 -1.72 2.62 8.73
N GLU A 66 -2.31 2.29 9.89
CA GLU A 66 -3.69 1.82 10.01
C GLU A 66 -4.71 2.88 9.59
N ALA A 67 -4.52 4.15 9.98
CA ALA A 67 -5.39 5.23 9.56
C ALA A 67 -5.28 5.49 8.05
N LEU A 68 -4.08 5.41 7.50
CA LEU A 68 -3.81 5.57 6.07
C LEU A 68 -4.43 4.44 5.24
N ILE A 69 -4.27 3.19 5.67
CA ILE A 69 -4.91 2.02 5.04
C ILE A 69 -6.43 2.24 5.00
N LYS A 70 -7.05 2.59 6.13
CA LYS A 70 -8.48 2.84 6.20
C LYS A 70 -8.92 3.97 5.27
N GLU A 71 -8.13 5.03 5.13
CA GLU A 71 -8.41 6.14 4.20
C GLU A 71 -8.34 5.69 2.72
N ILE A 72 -7.37 4.84 2.37
CA ILE A 72 -7.18 4.30 1.02
C ILE A 72 -8.33 3.32 0.69
N GLU A 73 -8.62 2.39 1.58
CA GLU A 73 -9.68 1.38 1.41
C GLU A 73 -11.07 2.00 1.30
N SER A 74 -11.36 2.97 2.17
CA SER A 74 -12.66 3.67 2.15
C SER A 74 -12.86 4.51 0.89
N GLN A 75 -11.82 4.68 0.05
CA GLN A 75 -11.79 5.59 -1.09
C GLN A 75 -12.24 7.01 -0.71
N GLU A 76 -12.15 7.35 0.58
CA GLU A 76 -12.39 8.70 1.07
C GLU A 76 -11.14 9.57 0.88
N SER A 77 -9.98 8.94 0.71
CA SER A 77 -8.80 9.59 0.14
C SER A 77 -9.19 10.18 -1.23
N GLY A 78 -8.65 11.36 -1.54
CA GLY A 78 -8.77 11.95 -2.87
C GLY A 78 -8.07 11.14 -3.97
N LEU A 79 -7.68 9.89 -3.70
CA LEU A 79 -7.03 8.91 -4.57
C LEU A 79 -7.97 8.30 -5.62
N LYS A 80 -9.04 9.03 -5.99
CA LYS A 80 -9.89 8.67 -7.11
C LYS A 80 -9.22 9.14 -8.40
N VAL A 81 -8.53 8.22 -9.06
CA VAL A 81 -8.09 8.44 -10.45
C VAL A 81 -9.25 8.06 -11.38
N GLN A 82 -10.09 9.04 -11.69
CA GLN A 82 -10.88 9.00 -12.91
C GLN A 82 -10.38 10.12 -13.82
N GLY A 83 -10.05 9.75 -15.05
CA GLY A 83 -9.17 10.52 -15.91
C GLY A 83 -9.58 11.98 -16.06
N GLY A 84 -8.62 12.87 -15.80
CA GLY A 84 -8.74 14.30 -16.12
C GLY A 84 -9.15 15.21 -14.96
N ASP A 85 -9.34 14.69 -13.74
CA ASP A 85 -9.86 15.49 -12.61
C ASP A 85 -8.80 15.97 -11.60
N GLY A 86 -7.51 15.86 -11.94
CA GLY A 86 -6.42 16.50 -11.18
C GLY A 86 -5.62 15.54 -10.30
N CYS A 87 -4.98 16.09 -9.27
CA CYS A 87 -4.02 15.32 -8.48
C CYS A 87 -4.66 14.62 -7.28
N SER A 88 -4.34 13.34 -7.14
CA SER A 88 -4.73 12.50 -6.00
C SER A 88 -3.79 12.70 -4.80
N THR A 89 -4.33 13.08 -3.63
CA THR A 89 -3.56 13.26 -2.39
C THR A 89 -4.29 12.75 -1.15
N PRO A 90 -3.56 12.30 -0.10
CA PRO A 90 -4.15 11.92 1.18
C PRO A 90 -4.79 13.10 1.91
N LYS A 91 -5.87 12.86 2.66
CA LYS A 91 -6.61 13.89 3.41
C LYS A 91 -5.72 14.64 4.40
N ALA A 92 -4.83 13.93 5.10
CA ALA A 92 -3.90 14.51 6.08
C ALA A 92 -3.03 15.63 5.50
N SER A 93 -2.82 15.62 4.18
CA SER A 93 -2.03 16.62 3.47
C SER A 93 -2.87 17.66 2.71
N LYS A 94 -4.21 17.57 2.72
CA LYS A 94 -5.07 18.28 1.75
C LYS A 94 -4.98 19.81 1.83
N ALA A 95 -4.81 20.36 3.03
CA ALA A 95 -4.64 21.79 3.22
C ALA A 95 -3.36 22.31 2.54
N LEU A 96 -2.28 21.52 2.62
CA LEU A 96 -0.98 21.83 2.05
C LEU A 96 -0.92 21.57 0.54
N THR A 97 -1.49 20.44 0.10
CA THR A 97 -1.44 20.01 -1.30
C THR A 97 -2.25 20.90 -2.22
N LYS A 98 -3.22 21.67 -1.71
CA LYS A 98 -4.01 22.61 -2.53
C LYS A 98 -3.16 23.59 -3.36
N LYS A 99 -2.03 24.09 -2.82
CA LYS A 99 -1.09 24.94 -3.58
C LYS A 99 -0.43 24.14 -4.71
N TYR A 100 -0.05 22.91 -4.40
CA TYR A 100 0.75 22.04 -5.27
C TYR A 100 -0.07 21.30 -6.31
N ASP A 101 -1.37 21.10 -6.10
CA ASP A 101 -2.30 20.50 -7.06
C ASP A 101 -2.24 21.27 -8.40
N ASN A 102 -2.20 22.61 -8.36
CA ASN A 102 -2.06 23.44 -9.56
C ASN A 102 -0.65 23.36 -10.17
N ILE A 103 0.38 23.32 -9.33
CA ILE A 103 1.79 23.26 -9.77
C ILE A 103 2.07 21.93 -10.48
N PHE A 104 1.54 20.83 -9.95
CA PHE A 104 1.76 19.48 -10.44
C PHE A 104 0.70 18.98 -11.42
N LEU A 105 -0.36 19.75 -11.70
CA LEU A 105 -1.47 19.33 -12.56
C LEU A 105 -1.02 18.69 -13.88
N SER A 106 -0.06 19.33 -14.57
CA SER A 106 0.47 18.79 -15.83
C SER A 106 1.13 17.40 -15.69
N VAL A 107 1.76 17.14 -14.55
CA VAL A 107 2.43 15.88 -14.24
C VAL A 107 1.42 14.83 -13.74
N CYS A 108 0.40 15.24 -12.99
CA CYS A 108 -0.74 14.38 -12.64
C CYS A 108 -1.47 13.88 -13.90
N ASN A 109 -1.79 14.77 -14.84
CA ASN A 109 -2.40 14.38 -16.11
C ASN A 109 -1.52 13.42 -16.94
N LYS A 110 -0.20 13.58 -16.88
CA LYS A 110 0.75 12.66 -17.53
C LYS A 110 0.79 11.29 -16.85
N HIS A 111 0.69 11.24 -15.52
CA HIS A 111 0.61 9.99 -14.77
C HIS A 111 -0.69 9.25 -15.04
N ASP A 112 -1.83 9.95 -15.08
CA ASP A 112 -3.12 9.40 -15.49
C ASP A 112 -3.07 8.76 -16.87
N ALA A 113 -2.42 9.42 -17.84
CA ALA A 113 -2.20 8.86 -19.17
C ALA A 113 -1.34 7.59 -19.14
N CYS A 114 -0.36 7.50 -18.23
CA CYS A 114 0.45 6.30 -18.00
C CYS A 114 -0.37 5.15 -17.40
N TYR A 115 -1.37 5.46 -16.56
CA TYR A 115 -2.30 4.50 -15.97
C TYR A 115 -3.40 4.06 -16.93
N ALA A 116 -3.56 4.72 -18.08
CA ALA A 116 -4.66 4.46 -19.00
C ALA A 116 -4.55 3.11 -19.73
N PRO A 117 -5.69 2.55 -20.23
CA PRO A 117 -5.74 1.21 -20.84
C PRO A 117 -4.84 0.96 -22.05
N TYR A 118 -4.35 2.01 -22.69
CA TYR A 118 -3.48 1.90 -23.87
C TYR A 118 -1.98 1.83 -23.52
N SER A 119 -1.60 2.16 -22.29
CA SER A 119 -0.20 2.15 -21.84
C SER A 119 0.32 0.72 -21.64
N ASN A 120 1.58 0.46 -22.00
CA ASN A 120 2.27 -0.80 -21.70
C ASN A 120 3.27 -0.66 -20.53
N THR A 121 3.34 0.51 -19.90
CA THR A 121 4.29 0.82 -18.82
C THR A 121 3.80 0.21 -17.51
N ASN A 122 4.67 -0.48 -16.76
CA ASN A 122 4.29 -1.03 -15.45
C ASN A 122 3.88 0.09 -14.48
N ARG A 123 2.96 -0.21 -13.55
CA ARG A 123 2.49 0.77 -12.56
C ARG A 123 3.65 1.41 -11.80
N LYS A 124 4.58 0.60 -11.28
CA LYS A 124 5.77 1.10 -10.57
C LYS A 124 6.62 2.06 -11.41
N ASP A 125 6.72 1.83 -12.71
CA ASP A 125 7.48 2.70 -13.61
C ASP A 125 6.74 4.02 -13.86
N CYS A 126 5.40 3.99 -13.98
CA CYS A 126 4.57 5.19 -13.99
C CYS A 126 4.75 6.02 -12.70
N ASP A 127 4.66 5.39 -11.52
CA ASP A 127 4.79 6.07 -10.23
C ASP A 127 6.19 6.66 -10.03
N ASN A 128 7.23 5.94 -10.46
CA ASN A 128 8.61 6.44 -10.39
C ASN A 128 8.84 7.62 -11.33
N GLN A 129 8.29 7.59 -12.54
CA GLN A 129 8.39 8.71 -13.46
C GLN A 129 7.61 9.93 -12.97
N PHE A 130 6.45 9.71 -12.36
CA PHE A 130 5.63 10.76 -11.73
C PHE A 130 6.43 11.55 -10.69
N GLY A 131 7.09 10.87 -9.76
CA GLY A 131 7.96 11.54 -8.77
C GLY A 131 9.13 12.31 -9.42
N LYS A 132 9.75 11.76 -10.47
CA LYS A 132 10.85 12.45 -11.19
C LYS A 132 10.37 13.72 -11.90
N ASP A 133 9.19 13.66 -12.51
CA ASP A 133 8.59 14.79 -13.21
C ASP A 133 8.22 15.90 -12.22
N MET A 134 7.68 15.55 -11.05
CA MET A 134 7.42 16.51 -9.96
C MET A 134 8.71 17.14 -9.44
N ASN A 135 9.75 16.34 -9.18
CA ASN A 135 11.05 16.86 -8.75
C ASN A 135 11.63 17.85 -9.77
N THR A 136 11.45 17.58 -11.07
CA THR A 136 11.87 18.49 -12.14
C THR A 136 11.16 19.84 -12.07
N ILE A 137 9.87 19.87 -11.69
CA ILE A 137 9.14 21.11 -11.43
C ILE A 137 9.72 21.81 -10.20
N CYS A 138 9.96 21.08 -9.11
CA CYS A 138 10.49 21.65 -7.88
C CYS A 138 11.87 22.28 -8.04
N MET A 139 12.73 21.73 -8.89
CA MET A 139 14.03 22.33 -9.20
C MET A 139 13.94 23.69 -9.92
N LYS A 140 12.77 24.02 -10.49
CA LYS A 140 12.50 25.30 -11.16
C LYS A 140 11.73 26.28 -10.26
N THR A 141 11.30 25.84 -9.09
CA THR A 141 10.64 26.69 -8.08
C THR A 141 11.65 27.69 -7.48
N PRO A 142 11.21 28.90 -7.08
CA PRO A 142 12.09 29.89 -6.44
C PRO A 142 12.94 29.33 -5.31
N ILE A 143 14.14 29.89 -5.16
CA ILE A 143 15.09 29.54 -4.09
C ILE A 143 14.38 29.77 -2.74
N GLY A 144 14.45 28.75 -1.87
CA GLY A 144 13.78 28.74 -0.56
C GLY A 144 12.47 27.95 -0.51
N GLU A 145 11.79 27.73 -1.64
CA GLU A 145 10.55 26.93 -1.71
C GLU A 145 10.78 25.49 -2.21
N GLN A 146 11.99 25.21 -2.70
CA GLN A 146 12.36 23.93 -3.31
C GLN A 146 12.19 22.74 -2.36
N SER A 147 12.66 22.87 -1.11
CA SER A 147 12.59 21.79 -0.13
C SER A 147 11.15 21.37 0.17
N GLN A 148 10.25 22.35 0.37
CA GLN A 148 8.83 22.06 0.60
C GLN A 148 8.20 21.42 -0.64
N CYS A 149 8.53 21.93 -1.84
CA CYS A 149 8.06 21.32 -3.08
C CYS A 149 8.50 19.85 -3.22
N LEU A 150 9.76 19.54 -2.90
CA LEU A 150 10.30 18.18 -2.97
C LEU A 150 9.61 17.25 -1.96
N ARG A 151 9.33 17.71 -0.74
CA ARG A 151 8.53 16.93 0.22
C ARG A 151 7.13 16.65 -0.31
N MET A 152 6.50 17.63 -0.97
CA MET A 152 5.19 17.41 -1.60
C MET A 152 5.28 16.41 -2.73
N ALA A 153 6.29 16.51 -3.61
CA ALA A 153 6.51 15.51 -4.65
C ALA A 153 6.62 14.08 -4.09
N THR A 154 7.30 13.92 -2.94
CA THR A 154 7.40 12.64 -2.23
C THR A 154 6.03 12.16 -1.73
N ILE A 155 5.22 13.03 -1.09
CA ILE A 155 3.88 12.68 -0.60
C ILE A 155 2.97 12.22 -1.74
N TYR A 156 2.94 12.93 -2.88
CA TYR A 156 2.09 12.56 -4.01
C TYR A 156 2.49 11.20 -4.57
N LYS A 157 3.81 11.00 -4.79
CA LYS A 157 4.34 9.73 -5.30
C LYS A 157 4.02 8.57 -4.34
N ALA A 158 4.20 8.76 -3.04
CA ALA A 158 3.90 7.75 -2.04
C ALA A 158 2.39 7.46 -1.97
N GLY A 159 1.55 8.49 -2.08
CA GLY A 159 0.10 8.35 -2.12
C GLY A 159 -0.37 7.48 -3.27
N VAL A 160 0.07 7.76 -4.51
CA VAL A 160 -0.28 6.91 -5.67
C VAL A 160 0.33 5.52 -5.57
N ARG A 161 1.48 5.37 -4.90
CA ARG A 161 2.08 4.06 -4.66
C ARG A 161 1.20 3.22 -3.74
N ALA A 162 0.75 3.81 -2.62
CA ALA A 162 -0.06 3.18 -1.60
C ALA A 162 -1.46 2.76 -2.11
N GLY A 163 -2.14 3.63 -2.87
CA GLY A 163 -3.53 3.42 -3.27
C GLY A 163 -3.79 3.24 -4.78
N GLY A 164 -2.77 3.35 -5.64
CA GLY A 164 -2.96 3.40 -7.09
C GLY A 164 -3.26 2.04 -7.74
N LYS A 165 -3.11 0.92 -7.03
CA LYS A 165 -3.23 -0.43 -7.62
C LYS A 165 -4.62 -0.68 -8.22
N SER A 166 -5.70 -0.30 -7.55
CA SER A 166 -7.07 -0.44 -8.08
C SER A 166 -7.38 0.46 -9.27
N SER A 167 -6.58 1.52 -9.45
CA SER A 167 -6.80 2.55 -10.46
C SER A 167 -5.97 2.33 -11.72
N TYR A 168 -4.97 1.43 -11.67
CA TYR A 168 -4.12 1.12 -12.79
C TYR A 168 -4.86 0.27 -13.83
N LYS A 169 -5.07 0.84 -15.03
CA LYS A 169 -5.77 0.18 -16.14
C LYS A 169 -4.83 -0.23 -17.28
N GLY A 170 -3.55 0.10 -17.19
CA GLY A 170 -2.55 -0.18 -18.21
C GLY A 170 -2.34 -1.69 -18.44
N LYS A 171 -1.67 -2.00 -19.55
CA LYS A 171 -1.35 -3.38 -19.99
C LYS A 171 -0.03 -3.91 -19.40
N GLY A 172 0.71 -3.07 -18.69
CA GLY A 172 1.94 -3.46 -17.98
C GLY A 172 1.64 -4.20 -16.68
N LYS A 173 2.69 -4.51 -15.92
CA LYS A 173 2.54 -5.14 -14.60
C LYS A 173 1.92 -4.14 -13.62
N ASN A 174 0.86 -4.56 -12.93
CA ASN A 174 0.31 -3.85 -11.79
C ASN A 174 1.08 -4.23 -10.51
N ASN A 175 2.33 -3.77 -10.44
CA ASN A 175 3.31 -4.15 -9.43
C ASN A 175 3.64 -3.02 -8.47
#